data_AF-A0A9D9I371-F1
#
_entry.id   AF-A0A9D9I371-F1
#
_cell.length_a   1.000
_cell.length_b   1.000
_cell.length_c   1.000
_cell.angle_alpha   90.00
_cell.angle_beta   90.00
_cell.angle_gamma   90.00
#
_symmetry.space_group_name_H-M   'P 1'
#
loop_
_entity.id
_entity.type
_entity.pdbx_description
1 polymer ?
#
loop_
_entity_poly.entity_id
_entity_poly.type
_entity_poly.pdbx_seq_one_letter_code
_entity_poly.pdbx_strand_id
1 'polypeptide(L)' 'MEYLQKKGISYLFAGTKGDDLRSAMQTLAETFGVESLSLQGGGIIDGAFLQAGLIDELSLAAFSTGTFLRLIP' A
#
# COMPACT_ATOMS: atom_id res chain seq x y z
N MET A 1 11.68 10.81 14.09
CA MET A 1 12.15 11.24 12.76
C MET A 1 13.67 11.21 12.62
N GLU A 2 14.43 11.61 13.65
CA GLU A 2 15.90 11.61 13.61
C GLU A 2 16.53 10.27 13.19
N TYR A 3 15.94 9.13 13.60
CA TYR A 3 16.35 7.81 13.14
C TYR A 3 16.23 7.62 11.62
N LEU A 4 15.07 7.98 11.03
CA LEU A 4 14.82 7.87 9.60
C LEU A 4 15.75 8.79 8.80
N GLN A 5 15.94 10.02 9.29
CA GLN A 5 16.86 11.00 8.69
C GLN A 5 18.31 10.48 8.69
N LYS A 6 18.79 9.96 9.83
CA LYS A 6 20.14 9.36 9.95
C LYS A 6 20.35 8.16 9.02
N LYS A 7 19.26 7.46 8.65
CA LYS A 7 19.28 6.33 7.72
C LYS A 7 19.05 6.73 6.25
N GLY A 8 18.80 8.01 5.96
CA GLY A 8 18.48 8.47 4.62
C GLY A 8 17.14 7.93 4.10
N ILE A 9 16.22 7.56 5.01
CA ILE A 9 14.89 7.06 4.64
C ILE A 9 13.97 8.26 4.45
N SER A 10 13.49 8.44 3.22
CA SER A 10 12.46 9.42 2.90
C SER A 10 11.14 9.07 3.58
N TYR A 11 10.47 10.10 4.09
CA TYR A 11 9.14 10.01 4.66
C TYR A 11 8.35 11.25 4.24
N LEU A 12 7.03 11.12 4.14
CA LEU A 12 6.13 12.22 3.88
C LEU A 12 4.99 12.20 4.88
N PHE A 13 4.38 13.37 5.08
CA PHE A 13 3.16 13.53 5.84
C PHE A 13 2.08 14.07 4.91
N ALA A 14 0.88 13.52 4.99
CA ALA A 14 -0.23 13.96 4.16
C ALA A 14 -1.49 14.10 5.02
N GLY A 15 -2.03 15.32 5.07
CA GLY A 15 -3.13 15.67 5.96
C GLY A 15 -2.68 15.85 7.41
N THR A 16 -3.58 16.41 8.23
CA THR A 16 -3.29 16.72 9.64
C THR A 16 -3.21 15.46 10.52
N LYS A 17 -3.83 14.37 10.09
CA LYS A 17 -3.82 13.07 10.78
C LYS A 17 -3.00 12.00 10.07
N GLY A 18 -2.41 12.31 8.91
CA GLY A 18 -1.69 11.32 8.09
C GLY A 18 -2.59 10.46 7.19
N ASP A 19 -3.84 10.86 6.97
CA ASP A 19 -4.89 10.12 6.25
C ASP A 19 -5.24 10.69 4.87
N ASP A 20 -4.59 11.78 4.43
CA ASP A 20 -4.82 12.35 3.10
C ASP A 20 -4.03 11.59 2.02
N LEU A 21 -4.58 10.45 1.60
CA LEU A 21 -3.95 9.59 0.60
C LEU A 21 -3.76 10.29 -0.75
N ARG A 22 -4.65 11.20 -1.14
CA ARG A 22 -4.56 11.88 -2.44
C ARG A 22 -3.34 12.80 -2.48
N SER A 23 -3.16 13.61 -1.43
CA SER A 23 -1.98 14.46 -1.29
C SER A 23 -0.69 13.64 -1.19
N ALA A 24 -0.74 12.48 -0.52
CA ALA A 24 0.40 11.56 -0.48
C ALA A 24 0.79 11.08 -1.88
N MET A 25 -0.18 10.61 -2.68
CA MET A 25 0.08 10.13 -4.04
C MET A 25 0.60 11.23 -4.96
N GLN A 26 0.04 12.44 -4.86
CA GLN A 26 0.53 13.60 -5.60
C GLN A 26 1.99 13.92 -5.25
N THR A 27 2.33 13.91 -3.96
CA THR A 27 3.71 14.15 -3.51
C THR A 27 4.67 13.08 -4.05
N LEU A 28 4.24 11.80 -4.06
CA LEU A 28 5.04 10.72 -4.62
C LEU A 28 5.29 10.89 -6.12
N ALA A 29 4.27 11.29 -6.87
CA ALA A 29 4.40 11.56 -8.30
C ALA A 29 5.35 12.74 -8.57
N GLU A 30 5.16 13.87 -7.89
CA GLU A 30 5.94 15.09 -8.14
C GLU A 30 7.39 15.01 -7.65
N THR A 31 7.62 14.39 -6.49
CA THR A 31 8.95 14.37 -5.85
C THR A 31 9.81 13.22 -6.35
N PHE A 32 9.19 12.06 -6.62
CA PHE A 32 9.91 10.83 -6.95
C PHE A 32 9.63 10.34 -8.38
N GLY A 33 8.73 10.98 -9.13
CA GLY A 33 8.36 10.52 -10.47
C GLY A 33 7.61 9.19 -10.45
N VAL A 34 6.91 8.88 -9.35
CA VAL A 34 6.15 7.62 -9.23
C VAL A 34 4.88 7.70 -10.06
N GLU A 35 4.80 6.89 -11.10
CA GLU A 35 3.64 6.81 -11.99
C GLU A 35 2.65 5.68 -11.61
N SER A 36 3.16 4.60 -11.01
CA SER A 36 2.35 3.44 -10.63
C SER A 36 2.81 2.85 -9.30
N LEU A 37 1.87 2.43 -8.46
CA LEU A 37 2.14 1.80 -7.18
C LEU A 37 1.41 0.46 -7.09
N SER A 38 2.11 -0.56 -6.59
CA SER A 38 1.48 -1.82 -6.22
C SER A 38 1.09 -1.77 -4.75
N LEU A 39 -0.21 -1.77 -4.49
CA LEU A 39 -0.76 -1.83 -3.15
C LEU A 39 -0.91 -3.30 -2.72
N GLN A 40 -0.27 -3.67 -1.61
CA GLN A 40 -0.14 -5.07 -1.17
C GLN A 40 -0.77 -5.32 0.22
N GLY A 41 -1.61 -4.43 0.72
CA GLY A 41 -2.35 -4.65 1.97
C GLY A 41 -1.69 -4.19 3.26
N GLY A 42 -2.32 -4.44 4.42
CA GLY A 42 -3.55 -5.23 4.63
C GLY A 42 -4.89 -4.50 4.40
N GLY A 43 -6.01 -5.18 4.66
CA GLY A 43 -7.35 -4.73 4.26
C GLY A 43 -7.79 -3.32 4.72
N ILE A 44 -7.18 -2.75 5.76
CA ILE A 44 -7.44 -1.37 6.18
C ILE A 44 -6.91 -0.38 5.13
N ILE A 45 -5.64 -0.51 4.73
CA ILE A 45 -5.05 0.42 3.77
C ILE A 45 -5.63 0.20 2.38
N ASP A 46 -5.87 -1.06 2.00
CA ASP A 46 -6.53 -1.40 0.74
C ASP A 46 -7.93 -0.80 0.68
N GLY A 47 -8.70 -0.94 1.77
CA GLY A 47 -10.02 -0.35 1.89
C GLY A 47 -10.01 1.17 1.84
N ALA A 48 -9.00 1.82 2.43
CA ALA A 48 -8.86 3.28 2.39
C ALA A 48 -8.52 3.80 0.98
N PHE A 49 -7.62 3.13 0.26
CA PHE A 49 -7.34 3.44 -1.16
C PHE A 49 -8.56 3.22 -2.05
N LEU A 50 -9.31 2.13 -1.80
CA LEU A 50 -10.57 1.86 -2.49
C LEU A 50 -11.60 2.97 -2.23
N GLN A 51 -11.80 3.36 -0.97
CA GLN A 51 -12.72 4.44 -0.60
C GLN A 51 -12.31 5.79 -1.22
N ALA A 52 -11.01 6.06 -1.30
CA ALA A 52 -10.48 7.29 -1.90
C ALA A 52 -10.55 7.31 -3.44
N GLY A 53 -10.95 6.20 -4.08
CA GLY A 53 -10.98 6.07 -5.54
C GLY A 53 -9.58 6.13 -6.16
N LEU A 54 -8.58 5.55 -5.49
CA LEU A 54 -7.18 5.54 -5.89
C LEU A 54 -6.71 4.16 -6.39
N ILE A 55 -7.65 3.27 -6.72
CA ILE A 55 -7.37 1.94 -7.27
C ILE A 55 -7.88 1.91 -8.71
N ASP A 56 -6.95 1.82 -9.65
CA ASP A 56 -7.26 1.66 -11.07
C ASP A 56 -7.43 0.17 -11.45
N GLU A 57 -6.67 -0.73 -10.79
CA GLU A 57 -6.64 -2.17 -11.09
C GLU A 57 -6.59 -3.02 -9.82
N LEU A 58 -7.23 -4.20 -9.84
CA LEU A 58 -7.25 -5.17 -8.74
C LEU A 58 -6.77 -6.54 -9.22
N SER A 59 -5.74 -7.08 -8.56
CA SER A 59 -5.30 -8.47 -8.71
C SER A 59 -5.62 -9.26 -7.45
N LEU A 60 -6.43 -10.31 -7.57
CA LEU A 60 -6.91 -11.12 -6.45
C LEU A 60 -6.55 -12.60 -6.65
N ALA A 61 -5.88 -13.18 -5.65
CA ALA A 61 -5.65 -14.62 -5.57
C ALA A 61 -6.57 -15.25 -4.53
N ALA A 62 -7.49 -16.11 -4.98
CA ALA A 62 -8.37 -16.87 -4.10
C ALA A 62 -7.94 -18.33 -4.08
N PHE A 63 -7.77 -18.90 -2.89
CA PHE A 63 -7.45 -20.31 -2.69
C PHE A 63 -8.56 -20.96 -1.89
N SER A 64 -9.08 -22.09 -2.38
CA SER A 64 -10.00 -22.92 -1.59
C SER A 64 -9.20 -23.67 -0.53
N THR A 65 -9.52 -23.47 0.73
CA THR A 65 -8.92 -24.25 1.83
C THR A 65 -9.51 -25.66 1.84
N GLY A 66 -9.01 -26.54 0.97
CA GLY A 66 -9.25 -27.98 1.03
C GLY A 66 -8.12 -28.65 1.81
N THR A 67 -8.44 -29.44 2.82
CA THR A 67 -7.48 -30.18 3.65
C THR A 67 -6.47 -30.93 2.78
N PHE A 68 -5.22 -30.50 2.83
CA PHE A 68 -4.11 -31.20 2.21
C PHE A 68 -3.80 -32.44 3.07
N LEU A 69 -4.57 -33.52 2.90
CA LEU A 69 -4.14 -34.85 3.36
C LEU A 69 -2.95 -35.24 2.50
N ARG A 70 -1.76 -34.85 2.96
CA ARG A 70 -0.49 -35.32 2.42
C ARG A 70 -0.38 -36.81 2.76
N LEU A 71 -0.86 -37.68 1.87
CA LEU A 71 -0.37 -39.05 1.79
C LEU A 71 1.09 -38.95 1.33
N ILE A 72 2.01 -38.91 2.30
CA ILE A 72 3.39 -39.33 2.05
C ILE A 72 3.37 -40.87 2.07
N PRO A 73 3.97 -41.58 1.11
CA PRO A 73 4.41 -42.94 1.38
C PRO A 73 5.46 -42.98 2.50
#